data_AF-A0A7X0H7E2-F1
#
_entry.id   AF-A0A7X0H7E2-F1
#
_cell.length_a   1.000
_cell.length_b   1.000
_cell.length_c   1.000
_cell.angle_alpha   90.00
_cell.angle_beta   90.00
_cell.angle_gamma   90.00
#
_symmetry.space_group_name_H-M   'P 1'
#
loop_
_entity.id
_entity.type
_entity.pdbx_description
1 polymer ?
#
loop_
_entity_poly.entity_id
_entity_poly.type
_entity_poly.pdbx_seq_one_letter_code
_entity_poly.pdbx_strand_id
1 'polypeptide(L)'
;MVADGEERISDYLGARRGGGAGFGGGGGAFVPADYRRVYTGLAAVYEAGLAPTEQFCEWGSGFGIVAALAAQLGFEACGIELERDLVPQAEEFVAEHDLDVPFAHGSFIPESAEHLADVQDDLATLGRGVADGYDELGLDPDDFGLIYAYPWPGEEEIVEQIFDAVAARGALLLTYRSTEDLVLQRKA
;
A
#
# COMPACT_ATOMS: atom_id res chain seq x y z
N MET A 1 -13.37 6.15 -11.04
CA MET A 1 -12.42 5.70 -10.00
C MET A 1 -11.06 6.38 -10.12
N VAL A 2 -10.24 6.12 -11.14
CA VAL A 2 -8.90 6.74 -11.23
C VAL A 2 -8.97 8.27 -11.21
N ALA A 3 -9.82 8.89 -12.04
CA ALA A 3 -9.97 10.33 -12.08
C ALA A 3 -10.50 10.90 -10.74
N ASP A 4 -11.45 10.21 -10.12
CA ASP A 4 -12.06 10.61 -8.85
C ASP A 4 -11.02 10.56 -7.71
N GLY A 5 -10.14 9.54 -7.70
CA GLY A 5 -9.02 9.43 -6.77
C GLY A 5 -7.95 10.51 -7.00
N GLU A 6 -7.61 10.79 -8.26
CA GLU A 6 -6.69 11.89 -8.65
C GLU A 6 -7.23 13.25 -8.17
N GLU A 7 -8.54 13.50 -8.31
CA GLU A 7 -9.21 14.71 -7.83
C GLU A 7 -9.18 14.81 -6.30
N ARG A 8 -9.53 13.74 -5.58
CA ARG A 8 -9.50 13.67 -4.11
C ARG A 8 -8.11 13.99 -3.54
N ILE A 9 -7.05 13.42 -4.11
CA ILE A 9 -5.67 13.71 -3.72
C ILE A 9 -5.31 15.18 -3.98
N SER A 10 -5.70 15.69 -5.16
CA SER A 10 -5.45 17.09 -5.52
C SER A 10 -6.10 18.06 -4.52
N ASP A 11 -7.35 17.82 -4.15
CA ASP A 11 -8.09 18.63 -3.19
C ASP A 11 -7.47 18.58 -1.80
N TYR A 12 -7.08 17.39 -1.33
CA TYR A 12 -6.40 17.21 -0.06
C TYR A 12 -5.07 17.97 0.00
N LEU A 13 -4.24 17.85 -1.04
CA LEU A 13 -2.97 18.57 -1.16
C LEU A 13 -3.18 20.09 -1.26
N GLY A 14 -4.24 20.52 -1.94
CA GLY A 14 -4.66 21.93 -2.02
C GLY A 14 -5.02 22.50 -0.65
N ALA A 15 -5.83 21.78 0.13
CA ALA A 15 -6.22 22.18 1.49
C ALA A 15 -5.01 22.29 2.44
N ARG A 16 -4.07 21.33 2.38
CA ARG A 16 -2.84 21.34 3.20
C ARG A 16 -1.89 22.52 2.87
N ARG A 17 -1.91 23.03 1.64
CA ARG A 17 -1.15 24.24 1.25
C ARG A 17 -1.80 25.55 1.72
N GLY A 18 -3.12 25.57 1.93
CA GLY A 18 -3.89 26.75 2.37
C GLY A 18 -4.00 26.91 3.89
N GLY A 19 -3.88 25.82 4.66
CA GLY A 19 -3.97 25.81 6.12
C GLY A 19 -2.60 25.87 6.80
N GLY A 20 -2.15 27.06 7.20
CA GLY A 20 -0.94 27.21 8.01
C GLY A 20 -1.12 26.67 9.44
N ALA A 21 -0.66 25.44 9.70
CA ALA A 21 -0.10 24.93 10.97
C ALA A 21 0.10 23.40 10.84
N GLY A 22 1.35 22.95 10.74
CA GLY A 22 1.68 21.52 10.77
C GLY A 22 1.78 21.01 12.22
N PHE A 23 1.01 19.98 12.55
CA PHE A 23 1.29 19.06 13.64
C PHE A 23 1.39 17.64 13.07
N GLY A 24 2.49 16.94 13.41
CA GLY A 24 2.78 15.53 13.13
C GLY A 24 3.20 15.26 11.67
N GLY A 25 4.38 14.78 11.32
CA GLY A 25 5.51 14.25 12.05
C GLY A 25 6.31 13.40 11.06
N GLY A 26 7.24 14.03 10.31
CA GLY A 26 8.25 13.33 9.51
C GLY A 26 7.75 12.53 8.30
N GLY A 27 7.23 13.18 7.26
CA GLY A 27 6.95 12.55 5.98
C GLY A 27 7.05 13.57 4.85
N GLY A 28 7.59 13.18 3.69
CA GLY A 28 7.58 14.02 2.49
C GLY A 28 6.15 14.40 2.07
N ALA A 29 6.01 15.29 1.09
CA ALA A 29 4.70 15.52 0.48
C ALA A 29 4.19 14.22 -0.16
N PHE A 30 2.90 13.90 -0.03
CA PHE A 30 2.29 12.75 -0.70
C PHE A 30 2.57 12.76 -2.21
N VAL A 31 3.03 11.64 -2.76
CA VAL A 31 3.33 11.47 -4.19
C VAL A 31 2.39 10.40 -4.76
N PRO A 32 1.45 10.75 -5.66
CA PRO A 32 0.58 9.76 -6.28
C PRO A 32 1.36 8.89 -7.27
N ALA A 33 1.02 7.60 -7.33
CA ALA A 33 1.45 6.72 -8.41
C ALA A 33 0.72 7.02 -9.72
N ASP A 34 1.23 6.53 -10.85
CA ASP A 34 0.43 6.44 -12.08
C ASP A 34 -0.58 5.29 -11.94
N TYR A 35 -1.77 5.61 -11.43
CA TYR A 35 -2.83 4.64 -11.16
C TYR A 35 -3.31 3.90 -12.42
N ARG A 36 -3.20 4.49 -13.61
CA ARG A 36 -3.56 3.79 -14.87
C ARG A 36 -2.54 2.71 -15.19
N ARG A 37 -1.25 3.01 -15.01
CA ARG A 37 -0.19 2.02 -15.15
C ARG A 37 -0.34 0.92 -14.11
N VAL A 38 -0.54 1.27 -12.83
CA VAL A 38 -0.77 0.30 -11.75
C VAL A 38 -1.95 -0.62 -12.05
N TYR A 39 -3.11 -0.06 -12.45
CA TYR A 39 -4.27 -0.86 -12.86
C TYR A 39 -3.93 -1.84 -13.98
N THR A 40 -3.16 -1.41 -14.99
CA THR A 40 -2.75 -2.29 -16.09
C THR A 40 -1.89 -3.47 -15.60
N GLY A 41 -1.01 -3.22 -14.62
CA GLY A 41 -0.20 -4.26 -13.98
C GLY A 41 -1.05 -5.24 -13.17
N LEU A 42 -1.96 -4.73 -12.34
CA LEU A 42 -2.89 -5.56 -11.56
C LEU A 42 -3.78 -6.41 -12.48
N ALA A 43 -4.33 -5.83 -13.54
CA ALA A 43 -5.16 -6.52 -14.52
C ALA A 43 -4.37 -7.66 -15.19
N ALA A 44 -3.12 -7.41 -15.60
CA ALA A 44 -2.26 -8.44 -16.18
C ALA A 44 -1.98 -9.60 -15.21
N VAL A 45 -1.77 -9.31 -13.92
CA VAL A 45 -1.57 -10.33 -12.89
C VAL A 45 -2.84 -11.16 -12.68
N TYR A 46 -3.99 -10.51 -12.60
CA TYR A 46 -5.29 -11.13 -12.39
C TYR A 46 -5.71 -12.01 -13.58
N GLU A 47 -5.69 -11.46 -14.80
CA GLU A 47 -6.09 -12.16 -16.02
C GLU A 47 -5.23 -13.40 -16.31
N ALA A 48 -3.94 -13.35 -15.97
CA ALA A 48 -3.04 -14.47 -16.12
C ALA A 48 -3.09 -15.47 -14.95
N GLY A 49 -3.85 -15.19 -13.89
CA GLY A 49 -3.97 -16.06 -12.72
C GLY A 49 -2.63 -16.32 -12.04
N LEU A 50 -1.78 -15.28 -11.92
CA LEU A 50 -0.41 -15.48 -11.43
C LEU A 50 -0.33 -15.59 -9.91
N ALA A 51 -1.22 -14.93 -9.18
CA ALA A 51 -1.26 -14.96 -7.73
C ALA A 51 -1.78 -16.33 -7.24
N PRO A 52 -1.22 -16.90 -6.16
CA PRO A 52 -1.67 -18.20 -5.62
C PRO A 52 -3.04 -18.13 -4.95
N THR A 53 -3.51 -16.95 -4.55
CA THR A 53 -4.83 -16.65 -3.97
C THR A 53 -5.32 -15.29 -4.48
N GLU A 54 -6.62 -15.02 -4.33
CA GLU A 54 -7.21 -13.71 -4.63
C GLU A 54 -7.01 -12.68 -3.50
N GLN A 55 -6.39 -13.04 -2.38
CA GLN A 55 -6.10 -12.12 -1.28
C GLN A 55 -5.04 -11.09 -1.68
N PHE A 56 -5.37 -9.81 -1.55
CA PHE A 56 -4.55 -8.68 -1.95
C PHE A 56 -4.35 -7.70 -0.79
N CYS A 57 -3.12 -7.23 -0.59
CA CYS A 57 -2.82 -6.15 0.36
C CYS A 57 -2.05 -5.00 -0.30
N GLU A 58 -2.51 -3.78 -0.07
CA GLU A 58 -1.77 -2.54 -0.37
C GLU A 58 -0.94 -2.11 0.86
N TRP A 59 0.38 -2.17 0.75
CA TRP A 59 1.31 -1.62 1.73
C TRP A 59 1.52 -0.12 1.51
N GLY A 60 1.12 0.69 2.50
CA GLY A 60 1.12 2.15 2.40
C GLY A 60 -0.03 2.63 1.51
N SER A 61 -1.28 2.33 1.91
CA SER A 61 -2.43 2.48 1.02
C SER A 61 -2.84 3.91 0.69
N GLY A 62 -2.39 4.90 1.47
CA GLY A 62 -2.74 6.31 1.27
C GLY A 62 -4.26 6.51 1.18
N PHE A 63 -4.73 6.93 0.01
CA PHE A 63 -6.16 7.14 -0.28
C PHE A 63 -6.91 5.87 -0.72
N GLY A 64 -6.28 4.69 -0.62
CA GLY A 64 -6.88 3.39 -0.93
C GLY A 64 -7.18 3.16 -2.41
N ILE A 65 -6.57 3.95 -3.31
CA ILE A 65 -6.90 3.89 -4.74
C ILE A 65 -6.43 2.56 -5.34
N VAL A 66 -5.27 2.04 -4.98
CA VAL A 66 -4.78 0.79 -5.58
C VAL A 66 -5.54 -0.41 -5.04
N ALA A 67 -5.85 -0.45 -3.73
CA ALA A 67 -6.72 -1.47 -3.15
C ALA A 67 -8.13 -1.44 -3.78
N ALA A 68 -8.69 -0.26 -4.02
CA ALA A 68 -9.97 -0.11 -4.74
C ALA A 68 -9.89 -0.69 -6.17
N LEU A 69 -8.82 -0.36 -6.91
CA LEU A 69 -8.59 -0.89 -8.26
C LEU A 69 -8.40 -2.41 -8.27
N ALA A 70 -7.73 -2.99 -7.26
CA ALA A 70 -7.61 -4.44 -7.11
C ALA A 70 -8.98 -5.08 -6.83
N ALA A 71 -9.79 -4.50 -5.95
CA ALA A 71 -11.14 -4.96 -5.67
C ALA A 71 -12.04 -4.93 -6.93
N GLN A 72 -11.93 -3.88 -7.76
CA GLN A 72 -12.66 -3.82 -9.03
C GLN A 72 -12.31 -4.95 -10.00
N LEU A 73 -11.06 -5.43 -9.97
CA LEU A 73 -10.61 -6.54 -10.80
C LEU A 73 -11.10 -7.90 -10.28
N GLY A 74 -11.43 -7.99 -8.98
CA GLY A 74 -11.94 -9.20 -8.35
C GLY A 74 -11.04 -9.79 -7.26
N PHE A 75 -9.98 -9.08 -6.85
CA PHE A 75 -9.22 -9.46 -5.66
C PHE A 75 -10.02 -9.20 -4.37
N GLU A 76 -9.79 -10.01 -3.35
CA GLU A 76 -10.19 -9.73 -1.97
C GLU A 76 -9.15 -8.76 -1.39
N ALA A 77 -9.40 -7.46 -1.54
CA ALA A 77 -8.40 -6.42 -1.30
C ALA A 77 -8.54 -5.77 0.08
N CYS A 78 -7.41 -5.45 0.70
CA CYS A 78 -7.29 -4.61 1.89
C CYS A 78 -6.10 -3.66 1.79
N GLY A 79 -6.00 -2.69 2.70
CA GLY A 79 -4.84 -1.77 2.77
C GLY A 79 -4.37 -1.52 4.20
N ILE A 80 -3.08 -1.25 4.35
CA ILE A 80 -2.46 -0.83 5.62
C ILE A 80 -1.84 0.55 5.41
N GLU A 81 -2.16 1.49 6.29
CA GLU A 81 -1.68 2.87 6.21
C GLU A 81 -1.15 3.38 7.56
N LEU A 82 0.01 4.03 7.49
CA LEU A 82 0.70 4.57 8.66
C LEU A 82 0.15 5.94 9.08
N GLU A 83 -0.21 6.79 8.12
CA GLU A 83 -0.85 8.08 8.39
C GLU A 83 -2.33 7.88 8.75
N ARG A 84 -2.64 7.87 10.05
CA ARG A 84 -4.01 7.76 10.59
C ARG A 84 -5.06 8.59 9.86
N ASP A 85 -4.73 9.81 9.45
CA ASP A 85 -5.67 10.73 8.82
C ASP A 85 -6.05 10.32 7.39
N LEU A 86 -5.28 9.44 6.75
CA LEU A 86 -5.54 8.93 5.41
C LEU A 86 -6.48 7.72 5.40
N VAL A 87 -6.54 6.93 6.49
CA VAL A 87 -7.45 5.76 6.58
C VAL A 87 -8.92 6.16 6.33
N PRO A 88 -9.49 7.19 7.00
CA PRO A 88 -10.86 7.61 6.71
C PRO A 88 -11.05 8.12 5.27
N GLN A 89 -10.01 8.68 4.64
CA GLN A 89 -10.09 9.14 3.25
C GLN A 89 -10.20 7.96 2.28
N ALA A 90 -9.49 6.86 2.59
CA ALA A 90 -9.55 5.61 1.84
C ALA A 90 -10.91 4.91 2.01
N GLU A 91 -11.40 4.81 3.25
CA GLU A 91 -12.72 4.25 3.56
C GLU A 91 -13.85 5.00 2.85
N GLU A 92 -13.81 6.33 2.86
CA GLU A 92 -14.80 7.15 2.16
C GLU A 92 -14.72 6.95 0.63
N PHE A 93 -13.51 6.88 0.08
CA PHE A 93 -13.29 6.66 -1.35
C PHE A 93 -13.89 5.33 -1.83
N VAL A 94 -13.67 4.23 -1.09
CA VAL A 94 -14.23 2.92 -1.48
C VAL A 94 -15.73 2.86 -1.28
N ALA A 95 -16.26 3.53 -0.25
CA ALA A 95 -17.71 3.63 -0.02
C ALA A 95 -18.42 4.40 -1.15
N GLU A 96 -17.84 5.49 -1.66
CA GLU A 96 -18.36 6.25 -2.82
C GLU A 96 -18.41 5.41 -4.11
N HIS A 97 -17.66 4.32 -4.16
CA HIS A 97 -17.58 3.41 -5.28
C HIS A 97 -18.28 2.06 -5.04
N ASP A 98 -19.05 1.94 -3.95
CA ASP A 98 -19.76 0.71 -3.56
C ASP A 98 -18.83 -0.51 -3.45
N LEU A 99 -17.59 -0.31 -2.99
CA LEU A 99 -16.60 -1.36 -2.77
C LEU A 99 -16.46 -1.68 -1.28
N ASP A 100 -16.27 -2.97 -0.98
CA ASP A 100 -15.98 -3.48 0.37
C ASP A 100 -14.47 -3.77 0.48
N VAL A 101 -13.71 -2.78 0.95
CA VAL A 101 -12.25 -2.85 1.09
C VAL A 101 -11.89 -2.36 2.49
N PRO A 102 -11.46 -3.25 3.41
CA PRO A 102 -11.04 -2.84 4.74
C PRO A 102 -9.66 -2.16 4.71
N PHE A 103 -9.50 -1.16 5.56
CA PHE A 103 -8.23 -0.46 5.78
C PHE A 103 -7.87 -0.48 7.27
N ALA A 104 -6.61 -0.73 7.57
CA ALA A 104 -6.08 -0.70 8.94
C ALA A 104 -5.07 0.42 9.13
N HIS A 105 -5.09 1.01 10.32
CA HIS A 105 -4.07 2.00 10.71
C HIS A 105 -2.93 1.30 11.45
N GLY A 106 -1.76 1.25 10.84
CA GLY A 106 -0.59 0.63 11.44
C GLY A 106 0.60 0.57 10.50
N SER A 107 1.66 -0.12 10.94
CA SER A 107 2.76 -0.48 10.05
C SER A 107 2.37 -1.69 9.20
N PHE A 108 2.84 -1.75 7.96
CA PHE A 108 2.81 -3.00 7.19
C PHE A 108 3.97 -3.93 7.56
N ILE A 109 4.84 -3.52 8.50
CA ILE A 109 5.95 -4.33 8.99
C ILE A 109 5.49 -5.05 10.25
N PRO A 110 5.34 -6.39 10.21
CA PRO A 110 4.99 -7.14 11.41
C PRO A 110 6.18 -7.18 12.39
N GLU A 111 5.89 -7.42 13.68
CA GLU A 111 6.91 -7.50 14.76
C GLU A 111 8.08 -8.43 14.40
N SER A 112 7.78 -9.55 13.74
CA SER A 112 8.78 -10.54 13.32
C SER A 112 9.83 -10.01 12.34
N ALA A 113 9.51 -8.95 11.59
CA ALA A 113 10.35 -8.33 10.56
C ALA A 113 10.88 -6.95 10.95
N GLU A 114 10.55 -6.42 12.13
CA GLU A 114 10.99 -5.07 12.58
C GLU A 114 12.52 -4.91 12.53
N HIS A 115 13.26 -5.97 12.88
CA HIS A 115 14.73 -5.98 12.84
C HIS A 115 15.34 -5.68 11.45
N LEU A 116 14.59 -5.88 10.37
CA LEU A 116 15.02 -5.53 9.02
C LEU A 116 14.99 -4.00 8.83
N ALA A 117 13.98 -3.33 9.41
CA ALA A 117 13.86 -1.88 9.37
C ALA A 117 14.87 -1.17 10.30
N ASP A 118 15.50 -1.89 11.23
CA ASP A 118 16.56 -1.37 12.11
C ASP A 118 17.91 -1.19 11.39
N VAL A 119 18.15 -1.91 10.29
CA VAL A 119 19.45 -1.88 9.58
C VAL A 119 19.62 -0.58 8.78
N GLN A 120 18.52 0.11 8.48
CA GLN A 120 18.49 1.34 7.69
C GLN A 120 17.95 2.49 8.56
N ASP A 121 18.87 3.13 9.30
CA ASP A 121 18.61 4.11 10.38
C ASP A 121 17.76 5.34 9.95
N ASP A 122 17.60 5.56 8.64
CA ASP A 122 16.96 6.76 8.06
C ASP A 122 15.48 6.60 7.63
N LEU A 123 14.87 5.42 7.79
CA LEU A 123 13.52 5.15 7.24
C LEU A 123 12.38 5.45 8.23
N ALA A 124 12.16 6.74 8.51
CA ALA A 124 11.05 7.21 9.34
C ALA A 124 9.66 6.88 8.76
N THR A 125 9.57 6.70 7.45
CA THR A 125 8.40 6.34 6.64
C THR A 125 7.86 4.94 6.90
N LEU A 126 8.68 4.03 7.43
CA LEU A 126 8.31 2.63 7.66
C LEU A 126 7.56 2.39 8.99
N GLY A 127 7.33 3.44 9.78
CA GLY A 127 6.47 3.32 10.96
C GLY A 127 7.06 2.47 12.08
N ARG A 128 8.36 2.57 12.33
CA ARG A 128 9.05 1.81 13.40
C ARG A 128 8.36 1.96 14.76
N GLY A 129 8.16 0.84 15.45
CA GLY A 129 7.53 0.80 16.78
C GLY A 129 6.03 1.15 16.80
N VAL A 130 5.41 1.24 15.62
CA VAL A 130 3.96 1.31 15.46
C VAL A 130 3.46 -0.12 15.31
N ALA A 131 2.38 -0.46 16.03
CA ALA A 131 1.72 -1.76 15.87
C ALA A 131 1.37 -2.01 14.40
N ASP A 132 1.47 -3.27 13.98
CA ASP A 132 1.13 -3.61 12.61
C ASP A 132 -0.39 -3.52 12.35
N GLY A 133 -0.76 -3.39 11.08
CA GLY A 133 -2.16 -3.32 10.66
C GLY A 133 -2.83 -4.68 10.46
N TYR A 134 -2.08 -5.79 10.55
CA TYR A 134 -2.57 -7.12 10.23
C TYR A 134 -3.57 -7.62 11.28
N ASP A 135 -3.29 -7.36 12.56
CA ASP A 135 -4.18 -7.68 13.68
C ASP A 135 -5.58 -7.04 13.53
N GLU A 136 -5.65 -5.79 13.06
CA GLU A 136 -6.92 -5.08 12.81
C GLU A 136 -7.70 -5.68 11.64
N LEU A 137 -6.99 -6.15 10.61
CA LEU A 137 -7.58 -6.85 9.47
C LEU A 137 -7.98 -8.30 9.80
N GLY A 138 -7.42 -8.88 10.86
CA GLY A 138 -7.61 -10.30 11.21
C GLY A 138 -7.01 -11.24 10.17
N LEU A 139 -5.92 -10.82 9.53
CA LEU A 139 -5.19 -11.54 8.48
C LEU A 139 -3.71 -11.62 8.86
N ASP A 140 -3.01 -12.63 8.37
CA ASP A 140 -1.55 -12.74 8.51
C ASP A 140 -0.84 -12.31 7.21
N PRO A 141 0.41 -11.82 7.26
CA PRO A 141 1.16 -11.42 6.06
C PRO A 141 1.33 -12.52 5.00
N ASP A 142 1.24 -13.79 5.39
CA ASP A 142 1.36 -14.93 4.48
C ASP A 142 0.02 -15.40 3.88
N ASP A 143 -1.11 -14.79 4.24
CA ASP A 143 -2.41 -15.03 3.59
C ASP A 143 -2.49 -14.42 2.17
N PHE A 144 -1.68 -13.39 1.90
CA PHE A 144 -1.77 -12.61 0.67
C PHE A 144 -1.09 -13.30 -0.52
N GLY A 145 -1.83 -13.45 -1.61
CA GLY A 145 -1.30 -13.94 -2.88
C GLY A 145 -0.60 -12.84 -3.68
N LEU A 146 -1.02 -11.59 -3.50
CA LEU A 146 -0.42 -10.42 -4.14
C LEU A 146 -0.34 -9.26 -3.13
N ILE A 147 0.85 -8.68 -3.02
CA ILE A 147 1.08 -7.45 -2.27
C ILE A 147 1.49 -6.37 -3.26
N TYR A 148 0.92 -5.17 -3.13
CA TYR A 148 1.39 -3.98 -3.83
C TYR A 148 2.10 -3.05 -2.86
N ALA A 149 3.16 -2.39 -3.32
CA ALA A 149 3.81 -1.31 -2.59
C ALA A 149 4.31 -0.21 -3.53
N TYR A 150 4.35 1.02 -3.02
CA TYR A 150 5.06 2.14 -3.67
C TYR A 150 6.18 2.64 -2.73
N PRO A 151 7.35 1.97 -2.73
CA PRO A 151 8.47 2.38 -1.87
C PRO A 151 8.99 3.77 -2.26
N TRP A 152 9.44 4.55 -1.27
CA TRP A 152 10.19 5.77 -1.56
C TRP A 152 11.53 5.44 -2.23
N PRO A 153 12.15 6.39 -2.97
CA PRO A 153 13.48 6.17 -3.54
C PRO A 153 14.50 5.78 -2.46
N GLY A 154 15.09 4.58 -2.59
CA GLY A 154 16.03 4.01 -1.63
C GLY A 154 15.41 3.01 -0.65
N GLU A 155 14.09 2.83 -0.67
CA GLU A 155 13.36 1.85 0.16
C GLU A 155 12.99 0.57 -0.60
N GLU A 156 13.31 0.47 -1.89
CA GLU A 156 12.95 -0.68 -2.70
C GLU A 156 13.51 -1.98 -2.09
N GLU A 157 14.79 -1.97 -1.70
CA GLU A 157 15.46 -3.16 -1.17
C GLU A 157 14.85 -3.63 0.16
N ILE A 158 14.52 -2.71 1.06
CA ILE A 158 13.96 -3.07 2.36
C ILE A 158 12.53 -3.61 2.23
N VAL A 159 11.70 -3.02 1.35
CA VAL A 159 10.35 -3.53 1.07
C VAL A 159 10.42 -4.94 0.48
N GLU A 160 11.37 -5.19 -0.42
CA GLU A 160 11.62 -6.53 -0.98
C GLU A 160 12.09 -7.53 0.10
N GLN A 161 12.96 -7.11 1.02
CA GLN A 161 13.41 -7.96 2.14
C GLN A 161 12.28 -8.28 3.12
N ILE A 162 11.43 -7.30 3.47
CA ILE A 162 10.26 -7.51 4.33
C ILE A 162 9.32 -8.50 3.66
N PHE A 163 9.00 -8.31 2.38
CA PHE A 163 8.21 -9.25 1.59
C PHE A 163 8.79 -10.66 1.60
N ASP A 164 10.09 -10.81 1.34
CA ASP A 164 10.76 -12.12 1.36
C ASP A 164 10.76 -12.74 2.76
N ALA A 165 10.76 -11.95 3.83
CA ALA A 165 10.67 -12.46 5.20
C ALA A 165 9.25 -12.97 5.54
N VAL A 166 8.20 -12.23 5.17
CA VAL A 166 6.86 -12.41 5.76
C VAL A 166 5.84 -13.09 4.86
N ALA A 167 5.94 -12.94 3.53
CA ALA A 167 4.91 -13.42 2.62
C ALA A 167 4.92 -14.95 2.44
N ALA A 168 3.83 -15.55 1.95
CA ALA A 168 3.82 -16.97 1.60
C ALA A 168 4.75 -17.30 0.42
N ARG A 169 5.24 -18.55 0.37
CA ARG A 169 5.95 -19.06 -0.81
C ARG A 169 5.05 -18.96 -2.04
N GLY A 170 5.58 -18.41 -3.12
CA GLY A 170 4.85 -18.23 -4.37
C GLY A 170 3.98 -16.99 -4.42
N ALA A 171 3.84 -16.24 -3.32
CA ALA A 171 3.21 -14.93 -3.31
C ALA A 171 3.95 -13.96 -4.24
N LEU A 172 3.25 -12.90 -4.64
CA LEU A 172 3.76 -11.88 -5.55
C LEU A 172 3.92 -10.54 -4.84
N LEU A 173 4.98 -9.81 -5.18
CA LEU A 173 5.12 -8.39 -4.87
C LEU A 173 5.12 -7.61 -6.18
N LEU A 174 4.22 -6.64 -6.28
CA LEU A 174 4.18 -5.65 -7.36
C LEU A 174 4.59 -4.29 -6.81
N THR A 175 5.75 -3.78 -7.21
CA THR A 175 6.20 -2.44 -6.82
C THR A 175 6.05 -1.46 -7.98
N TYR A 176 5.48 -0.28 -7.72
CA TYR A 176 5.65 0.87 -8.59
C TYR A 176 6.90 1.63 -8.15
N ARG A 177 7.86 1.85 -9.05
CA ARG A 177 9.14 2.47 -8.72
C ARG A 177 9.20 3.92 -9.17
N SER A 178 10.12 4.68 -8.58
CA SER A 178 10.39 6.08 -8.96
C SER A 178 10.83 6.27 -10.43
N THR A 179 11.28 5.20 -11.11
CA THR A 179 11.53 5.17 -12.56
C THR A 179 10.26 5.07 -13.40
N GLU A 180 9.09 5.10 -12.77
CA GLU A 180 7.76 4.81 -13.31
C GLU A 180 7.57 3.35 -13.77
N ASP A 181 8.52 2.46 -13.48
CA ASP A 181 8.41 1.05 -13.83
C ASP A 181 7.52 0.30 -12.83
N LEU A 182 6.79 -0.68 -13.35
CA LEU A 182 6.17 -1.73 -12.53
C LEU A 182 7.09 -2.95 -12.53
N VAL A 183 7.48 -3.38 -11.33
CA VAL A 183 8.30 -4.58 -11.15
C VAL A 183 7.49 -5.61 -10.38
N LEU A 184 7.30 -6.76 -11.00
CA LEU A 184 6.65 -7.93 -10.41
C LEU A 184 7.71 -8.97 -10.06
N GLN A 185 7.68 -9.43 -8.81
CA GLN A 185 8.52 -10.54 -8.34
C GLN A 185 7.68 -11.60 -7.64
N ARG A 186 8.22 -12.82 -7.57
CA ARG A 186 7.61 -13.96 -6.91
C ARG A 186 8.54 -14.50 -5.84
N LYS A 187 8.03 -14.73 -4.63
CA LYS A 187 8.78 -15.40 -3.56
C LYS A 187 9.02 -16.87 -3.89
N ALA A 188 10.25 -17.35 -3.67
CA ALA A 188 10.70 -18.69 -4.01
C ALA A 188 10.27 -19.80 -3.03
#